data_AF-A0A536G548-F1
#
_entry.id   AF-A0A536G548-F1
#
_cell.length_a   1.000
_cell.length_b   1.000
_cell.length_c   1.000
_cell.angle_alpha   90.00
_cell.angle_beta   90.00
_cell.angle_gamma   90.00
#
_symmetry.space_group_name_H-M   'P 1'
#
loop_
_entity.id
_entity.type
_entity.pdbx_description
1 polymer ?
#
loop_
_entity_poly.entity_id
_entity_poly.type
_entity_poly.pdbx_seq_one_letter_code
_entity_poly.pdbx_strand_id
1 'polypeptide(L)'
;MALTQKKLQDLKDASLTSLLADDAVAWKAKARHAFTATRGFIKEIRPDDVVPLLIAELEVTPDFRNYLAKKKLKQKYWSEWFAELIIDRFWSELKGG
;
A
#
# COMPACT_ATOMS: atom_id res chain seq x y z
N MET A 1 -4.84 11.15 -3.80
CA MET A 1 -5.59 11.43 -2.54
C MET A 1 -4.62 11.44 -1.36
N ALA A 2 -4.84 12.29 -0.35
CA ALA A 2 -3.97 12.36 0.83
C ALA A 2 -4.55 11.54 1.99
N LEU A 3 -3.69 10.81 2.71
CA LEU A 3 -4.06 10.13 3.96
C LEU A 3 -4.51 11.16 4.99
N THR A 4 -5.83 11.22 5.24
CA THR A 4 -6.36 12.09 6.29
C THR A 4 -5.99 11.55 7.67
N GLN A 5 -5.96 12.43 8.68
CA GLN A 5 -5.65 12.03 10.05
C GLN A 5 -6.60 10.94 10.57
N LYS A 6 -7.88 11.00 10.18
CA LYS A 6 -8.88 9.97 10.52
C LYS A 6 -8.52 8.62 9.89
N LYS A 7 -8.18 8.60 8.60
CA LYS A 7 -7.75 7.38 7.90
C LYS A 7 -6.49 6.77 8.52
N LEU A 8 -5.52 7.59 8.91
CA LEU A 8 -4.32 7.13 9.63
C LEU A 8 -4.67 6.52 10.99
N GLN A 9 -5.62 7.10 11.72
CA GLN A 9 -6.10 6.54 12.97
C GLN A 9 -6.79 5.19 12.76
N ASP A 10 -7.70 5.09 11.78
CA ASP A 10 -8.38 3.84 11.45
C ASP A 10 -7.39 2.73 11.03
N LEU A 11 -6.37 3.09 10.23
CA LEU A 11 -5.28 2.18 9.84
C LEU A 11 -4.46 1.70 11.06
N LYS A 12 -4.23 2.59 12.03
CA LYS A 12 -3.54 2.26 13.27
C LYS A 12 -4.39 1.34 14.15
N ASP A 13 -5.70 1.61 14.27
CA ASP A 13 -6.64 0.80 15.04
C ASP A 13 -6.81 -0.60 14.41
N ALA A 14 -6.78 -0.69 13.08
CA ALA A 14 -6.71 -1.96 12.33
C ALA A 14 -5.34 -2.68 12.43
N SER A 15 -4.36 -2.03 13.08
CA SER A 15 -2.95 -2.45 13.19
C SER A 15 -2.26 -2.68 11.84
N LEU A 16 -2.76 -2.06 10.77
CA LEU A 16 -2.15 -2.11 9.43
C LEU A 16 -0.84 -1.34 9.39
N THR A 17 -0.70 -0.29 10.20
CA THR A 17 0.59 0.39 10.39
C THR A 17 1.64 -0.52 11.00
N SER A 18 1.25 -1.44 11.89
CA SER A 18 2.15 -2.44 12.47
C SER A 18 2.51 -3.51 11.45
N LEU A 19 1.52 -4.00 10.68
CA LEU A 19 1.78 -4.93 9.56
C LEU A 19 2.82 -4.38 8.58
N LEU A 20 2.72 -3.07 8.28
CA LEU A 20 3.70 -2.39 7.44
C LEU A 20 5.10 -2.37 8.08
N ALA A 21 5.18 -2.11 9.38
CA ALA A 21 6.45 -2.02 10.10
C ALA A 21 7.12 -3.39 10.28
N ASP A 22 6.33 -4.45 10.50
CA ASP A 22 6.82 -5.81 10.72
C ASP A 22 7.56 -6.38 9.50
N ASP A 23 7.14 -6.00 8.29
CA ASP A 23 7.82 -6.41 7.04
C ASP A 23 7.90 -5.28 6.02
N ALA A 24 8.47 -4.15 6.44
CA ALA A 24 8.61 -2.96 5.60
C ALA A 24 9.35 -3.25 4.28
N VAL A 25 10.30 -4.19 4.29
CA VAL A 25 11.10 -4.57 3.12
C VAL A 25 10.23 -5.27 2.07
N ALA A 26 9.41 -6.25 2.47
CA ALA A 26 8.52 -6.93 1.51
C ALA A 26 7.48 -5.96 0.92
N TRP A 27 6.85 -5.12 1.75
CA TRP A 27 5.86 -4.15 1.26
C TRP A 27 6.47 -3.11 0.32
N LYS A 28 7.68 -2.64 0.63
CA LYS A 28 8.44 -1.75 -0.26
C LYS A 28 8.79 -2.41 -1.59
N ALA A 29 9.16 -3.70 -1.58
CA ALA A 29 9.45 -4.43 -2.81
C ALA A 29 8.23 -4.49 -3.74
N LYS A 30 7.03 -4.73 -3.17
CA LYS A 30 5.75 -4.68 -3.92
C LYS A 30 5.45 -3.29 -4.47
N ALA A 31 5.64 -2.25 -3.65
CA ALA A 31 5.48 -0.87 -4.08
C ALA A 31 6.44 -0.50 -5.22
N ARG A 32 7.69 -0.98 -5.17
CA ARG A 32 8.70 -0.79 -6.22
C ARG A 32 8.33 -1.52 -7.50
N HIS A 33 7.81 -2.74 -7.38
CA HIS A 33 7.32 -3.51 -8.52
C HIS A 33 6.16 -2.79 -9.21
N ALA A 34 5.15 -2.34 -8.46
CA ALA A 34 4.06 -1.54 -8.97
C ALA A 34 4.55 -0.23 -9.63
N PHE A 35 5.44 0.51 -8.98
CA PHE A 35 6.01 1.75 -9.54
C PHE A 35 6.73 1.51 -10.87
N THR A 36 7.55 0.45 -10.95
CA THR A 36 8.32 0.11 -12.16
C THR A 36 7.39 -0.28 -13.31
N ALA A 37 6.33 -1.02 -13.02
CA ALA A 37 5.31 -1.36 -14.00
C ALA A 37 4.57 -0.11 -14.50
N THR A 38 4.15 0.80 -13.61
CA THR A 38 3.54 2.08 -14.00
C THR A 38 4.46 2.94 -14.87
N ARG A 39 5.79 2.92 -14.61
CA ARG A 39 6.81 3.62 -15.42
C ARG A 39 6.86 3.15 -16.87
N GLY A 40 6.45 1.91 -17.15
CA GLY A 40 6.35 1.38 -18.50
C GLY A 40 5.29 2.07 -19.35
N PHE A 41 4.30 2.71 -18.71
CA PHE A 41 3.15 3.32 -19.38
C PHE A 41 3.17 4.85 -19.34
N ILE A 42 3.74 5.47 -18.29
CA ILE A 42 3.70 6.92 -18.06
C ILE A 42 5.08 7.43 -17.64
N LYS A 43 5.51 8.57 -18.22
CA LYS A 43 6.80 9.19 -17.92
C LYS A 43 6.85 9.89 -16.56
N GLU A 44 5.79 10.61 -16.20
CA GLU A 44 5.67 11.32 -14.93
C GLU A 44 4.67 10.61 -14.02
N ILE A 45 5.21 9.72 -13.18
CA ILE A 45 4.40 8.89 -12.29
C ILE A 45 4.01 9.70 -11.06
N ARG A 46 2.72 9.66 -10.71
CA ARG A 46 2.21 10.17 -9.44
C ARG A 46 1.90 9.01 -8.48
N PRO A 47 1.85 9.25 -7.16
CA PRO A 47 1.43 8.24 -6.19
C PRO A 47 0.12 7.55 -6.60
N ASP A 48 -0.85 8.34 -7.04
CA ASP A 48 -2.18 7.89 -7.44
C ASP A 48 -2.17 6.93 -8.64
N ASP A 49 -1.15 6.98 -9.51
CA ASP A 49 -1.03 6.06 -10.65
C ASP A 49 -0.50 4.68 -10.24
N VAL A 50 0.18 4.60 -9.09
CA VAL A 50 0.78 3.36 -8.57
C VAL A 50 -0.19 2.62 -7.65
N VAL A 51 -1.03 3.36 -6.92
CA VAL A 51 -1.98 2.80 -5.95
C VAL A 51 -2.87 1.70 -6.55
N PRO A 52 -3.54 1.86 -7.71
CA PRO A 52 -4.39 0.81 -8.28
C PRO A 52 -3.64 -0.50 -8.56
N LEU A 53 -2.39 -0.40 -9.02
CA LEU A 53 -1.59 -1.57 -9.33
C LEU A 53 -1.09 -2.26 -8.05
N LEU A 54 -0.71 -1.48 -7.05
CA LEU A 54 -0.36 -1.99 -5.73
C LEU A 54 -1.56 -2.66 -5.05
N ILE A 55 -2.77 -2.11 -5.17
CA ILE A 55 -3.99 -2.74 -4.66
C ILE A 55 -4.17 -4.14 -5.26
N ALA A 56 -4.06 -4.27 -6.58
CA ALA A 56 -4.17 -5.57 -7.25
C ALA A 56 -3.12 -6.57 -6.73
N GLU A 57 -1.88 -6.12 -6.50
CA GLU A 57 -0.81 -6.95 -5.96
C GLU A 57 -1.05 -7.37 -4.50
N LEU A 58 -1.52 -6.45 -3.66
CA LEU A 58 -1.92 -6.73 -2.28
C LEU A 58 -3.09 -7.70 -2.24
N GLU A 59 -4.07 -7.50 -3.12
CA GLU A 59 -5.23 -8.35 -3.21
C GLU A 59 -4.87 -9.75 -3.63
N VAL A 60 -3.75 -10.05 -4.28
CA VAL A 60 -3.30 -11.44 -4.55
C VAL A 60 -2.26 -11.96 -3.55
N THR A 61 -1.77 -11.09 -2.65
CA THR A 61 -0.77 -11.45 -1.64
C THR A 61 -1.43 -12.23 -0.48
N PRO A 62 -1.02 -13.49 -0.24
CA PRO A 62 -1.61 -14.32 0.82
C PRO A 62 -1.48 -13.71 2.21
N ASP A 63 -0.32 -13.13 2.54
CA ASP A 63 -0.06 -12.53 3.86
C ASP A 63 -1.05 -11.41 4.19
N PHE A 64 -1.32 -10.54 3.23
CA PHE A 64 -2.29 -9.46 3.39
C PHE A 64 -3.73 -9.99 3.50
N ARG A 65 -4.12 -10.92 2.61
CA ARG A 65 -5.46 -11.56 2.69
C ARG A 65 -5.70 -12.25 4.02
N ASN A 66 -4.72 -13.02 4.48
CA ASN A 66 -4.79 -13.75 5.75
C ASN A 66 -4.85 -12.78 6.93
N TYR A 67 -4.11 -11.69 6.87
CA TYR A 67 -4.17 -10.63 7.88
C TYR A 67 -5.57 -10.01 7.98
N LEU A 68 -6.14 -9.58 6.85
CA LEU A 68 -7.48 -9.01 6.80
C LEU A 68 -8.54 -10.00 7.32
N ALA A 69 -8.46 -11.26 6.91
CA ALA A 69 -9.36 -12.31 7.37
C ALA A 69 -9.26 -12.54 8.88
N LYS A 70 -8.03 -12.64 9.42
CA LYS A 70 -7.76 -12.82 10.86
C LYS A 70 -8.31 -11.68 11.70
N LYS A 71 -8.17 -10.44 11.22
CA LYS A 71 -8.66 -9.22 11.90
C LYS A 71 -10.15 -8.92 11.60
N LYS A 72 -10.83 -9.77 10.82
CA LYS A 72 -12.24 -9.57 10.36
C LYS A 72 -12.46 -8.25 9.60
N LEU A 73 -11.42 -7.74 8.95
CA LEU A 73 -11.43 -6.54 8.13
C LEU A 73 -11.98 -6.89 6.73
N LYS A 74 -13.30 -6.86 6.58
CA LYS A 74 -13.99 -7.32 5.36
C LYS A 74 -14.23 -6.21 4.33
N GLN A 75 -13.97 -4.96 4.70
CA GLN A 75 -14.26 -3.82 3.85
C GLN A 75 -13.20 -3.68 2.75
N LYS A 76 -13.64 -3.43 1.52
CA LYS A 76 -12.76 -3.31 0.34
C LYS A 76 -11.78 -2.14 0.44
N TYR A 77 -12.15 -1.09 1.17
CA TYR A 77 -11.30 0.09 1.34
C TYR A 77 -10.00 -0.21 2.10
N TRP A 78 -9.87 -1.31 2.83
CA TRP A 78 -8.63 -1.64 3.54
C TRP A 78 -7.45 -1.87 2.60
N SER A 79 -7.68 -2.50 1.45
CA SER A 79 -6.63 -2.68 0.42
C SER A 79 -6.17 -1.34 -0.13
N GLU A 80 -7.11 -0.46 -0.46
CA GLU A 80 -6.85 0.89 -0.95
C GLU A 80 -6.10 1.73 0.07
N TRP A 81 -6.56 1.72 1.32
CA TRP A 81 -5.98 2.51 2.39
C TRP A 81 -4.58 2.02 2.77
N PHE A 82 -4.36 0.70 2.73
CA PHE A 82 -3.05 0.12 2.96
C PHE A 82 -2.09 0.41 1.81
N ALA A 83 -2.54 0.32 0.55
CA ALA A 83 -1.75 0.72 -0.61
C ALA A 83 -1.32 2.19 -0.54
N GLU A 84 -2.26 3.09 -0.22
CA GLU A 84 -1.95 4.50 -0.01
C GLU A 84 -0.95 4.71 1.12
N LEU A 85 -1.08 3.99 2.25
CA LEU A 85 -0.13 4.06 3.35
C LEU A 85 1.28 3.64 2.92
N ILE A 86 1.40 2.53 2.19
CA ILE A 86 2.69 2.04 1.68
C ILE A 86 3.32 3.09 0.75
N ILE A 87 2.55 3.61 -0.20
CA ILE A 87 3.05 4.60 -1.16
C ILE A 87 3.45 5.88 -0.43
N ASP A 88 2.62 6.43 0.45
CA ASP A 88 2.93 7.63 1.24
C ASP A 88 4.25 7.50 2.01
N ARG A 89 4.49 6.32 2.61
CA ARG A 89 5.71 6.04 3.38
C ARG A 89 6.95 5.88 2.51
N PHE A 90 6.84 5.20 1.38
CA PHE A 90 8.01 4.85 0.55
C PHE A 90 8.17 5.72 -0.69
N TRP A 91 7.28 6.69 -0.94
CA TRP A 91 7.27 7.47 -2.19
C TRP A 91 8.60 8.17 -2.48
N SER A 92 9.18 8.83 -1.46
CA SER A 92 10.48 9.49 -1.58
C SER A 92 11.59 8.52 -1.98
N GLU A 93 11.55 7.29 -1.45
CA GLU A 93 12.53 6.24 -1.77
C GLU A 93 12.30 5.61 -3.14
N LEU A 94 11.04 5.54 -3.60
CA LEU A 94 10.69 5.04 -4.92
C LEU A 94 11.07 6.02 -6.04
N LYS A 95 10.89 7.33 -5.79
CA LYS A 95 11.21 8.39 -6.76
C LYS A 95 12.71 8.71 -6.82
N GLY A 96 13.42 8.57 -5.71
CA GLY A 96 14.84 8.94 -5.57
C GLY A 96 15.83 7.76 -5.58
N GLY A 97 15.37 6.55 -5.91
CA GLY A 97 16.18 5.32 -5.94
C GLY A 97 16.87 5.04 -7.28
#